data_AF-A0A329LB95-F1
#
_entry.id   AF-A0A329LB95-F1
#
_cell.length_a   1.000
_cell.length_b   1.000
_cell.length_c   1.000
_cell.angle_alpha   90.00
_cell.angle_beta   90.00
_cell.angle_gamma   90.00
#
_symmetry.space_group_name_H-M   'P 1'
#
loop_
_entity.id
_entity.type
_entity.pdbx_description
1 polymer ?
#
loop_
_entity_poly.entity_id
_entity_poly.type
_entity_poly.pdbx_seq_one_letter_code
_entity_poly.pdbx_strand_id
1 'polypeptide(L)' 'MELMPAWKRWGYEEGLEKGMEQGLEQGVEAVARNLISLGIEDGTIIKATRLSPEKILSLRKLLEEDASGQN' A
#
# COMPACT_ATOMS: atom_id res chain seq x y z
N MET A 1 -31.07 11.92 24.17
CA MET A 1 -30.12 11.18 23.33
C MET A 1 -29.99 11.97 22.04
N GLU A 2 -28.89 12.69 21.82
CA GLU A 2 -28.72 13.48 20.61
C GLU A 2 -28.58 12.56 19.40
N LEU A 3 -29.52 12.68 18.47
CA LEU A 3 -29.47 12.00 17.18
C LEU A 3 -28.41 12.69 16.32
N MET A 4 -27.32 11.97 16.03
CA MET A 4 -26.28 12.47 15.13
C MET A 4 -26.89 12.81 13.75
N PRO A 5 -26.69 14.04 13.22
CA PRO A 5 -27.22 14.41 11.90
C PRO A 5 -26.74 13.49 10.79
N ALA A 6 -27.57 13.25 9.77
CA ALA A 6 -27.27 12.30 8.69
C ALA A 6 -25.92 12.59 7.99
N TRP A 7 -25.62 13.86 7.72
CA TRP A 7 -24.36 14.28 7.10
C TRP A 7 -23.12 13.95 7.94
N LYS A 8 -23.24 13.99 9.27
CA LYS A 8 -22.13 13.67 10.19
C LYS A 8 -21.86 12.16 10.21
N ARG A 9 -22.90 11.34 10.06
CA ARG A 9 -22.77 9.89 9.89
C ARG A 9 -22.10 9.55 8.57
N TRP A 10 -22.56 10.15 7.47
CA TRP A 10 -21.97 9.95 6.14
C TRP A 10 -20.49 10.35 6.11
N GLY A 11 -20.14 11.52 6.64
CA GLY A 11 -18.73 11.95 6.68
C GLY A 11 -17.85 11.01 7.52
N TYR A 12 -18.40 10.40 8.58
CA TYR A 12 -17.69 9.42 9.39
C TYR A 12 -17.52 8.08 8.65
N GLU A 13 -18.58 7.58 8.02
CA GLU A 13 -18.58 6.34 7.22
C GLU A 13 -17.62 6.46 6.02
N GLU A 14 -17.71 7.54 5.26
CA GLU A 14 -16.77 7.82 4.15
C GLU A 14 -15.32 7.94 4.63
N GLY A 15 -15.11 8.59 5.78
CA GLY A 15 -13.77 8.75 6.35
C GLY A 15 -13.16 7.41 6.76
N LEU A 16 -13.96 6.52 7.36
CA LEU A 16 -13.53 5.18 7.72
C LEU A 16 -13.23 4.33 6.48
N GLU A 17 -14.10 4.35 5.48
CA GLU A 17 -13.93 3.58 4.24
C GLU A 17 -12.65 4.00 3.52
N LYS A 18 -12.46 5.31 3.29
CA LYS A 18 -11.25 5.86 2.67
C LYS A 18 -9.99 5.53 3.47
N GLY A 19 -10.05 5.66 4.80
CA GLY A 19 -8.92 5.35 5.67
C GLY A 19 -8.54 3.86 5.61
N MET A 20 -9.53 2.97 5.57
CA MET A 20 -9.31 1.53 5.47
C MET A 20 -8.74 1.12 4.11
N GLU A 21 -9.26 1.68 3.02
CA GLU A 21 -8.75 1.45 1.66
C GLU A 21 -7.30 1.92 1.52
N GLN A 22 -7.00 3.15 1.93
CA GLN A 22 -5.65 3.71 1.89
C GLN A 22 -4.67 2.92 2.78
N GLY A 23 -5.09 2.55 3.99
CA GLY A 23 -4.25 1.77 4.90
C GLY A 23 -3.92 0.39 4.36
N LEU A 24 -4.88 -0.26 3.69
CA LEU A 24 -4.66 -1.56 3.05
C LEU A 24 -3.66 -1.44 1.89
N GLU A 25 -3.86 -0.46 0.99
CA GLU A 25 -2.97 -0.26 -0.16
C GLU A 25 -1.53 0.04 0.28
N GLN A 26 -1.36 0.98 1.22
CA GLN A 26 -0.05 1.35 1.77
C GLN A 26 0.61 0.17 2.50
N GLY A 27 -0.16 -0.60 3.28
CA GLY A 27 0.35 -1.75 3.99
C GLY A 27 0.87 -2.84 3.05
N VAL A 28 0.12 -3.14 1.99
CA VAL A 28 0.52 -4.12 0.97
C VAL A 28 1.78 -3.65 0.23
N GLU A 29 1.86 -2.37 -0.15
CA GLU A 29 3.05 -1.81 -0.79
C GLU A 29 4.28 -1.86 0.12
N ALA A 30 4.13 -1.51 1.41
CA ALA A 30 5.22 -1.56 2.38
C ALA A 30 5.77 -2.98 2.56
N VAL A 31 4.90 -3.99 2.62
CA VAL A 31 5.31 -5.39 2.67
C VAL A 31 6.06 -5.78 1.39
N ALA A 32 5.55 -5.39 0.21
CA ALA A 32 6.23 -5.67 -1.06
C ALA A 32 7.64 -5.07 -1.11
N ARG A 33 7.80 -3.80 -0.72
CA ARG A 33 9.11 -3.12 -0.65
C ARG A 33 10.08 -3.86 0.26
N ASN A 34 9.64 -4.23 1.46
CA ASN A 34 10.47 -4.98 2.41
C ASN A 34 10.92 -6.33 1.83
N LEU A 35 10.03 -7.07 1.16
CA LEU A 35 10.38 -8.34 0.53
C LEU A 35 11.39 -8.16 -0.62
N ILE A 36 11.24 -7.10 -1.43
CA ILE A 36 12.22 -6.76 -2.48
C ILE A 36 13.59 -6.48 -1.86
N SER A 37 13.65 -5.65 -0.81
CA SER A 37 14.90 -5.32 -0.12
C SER A 37 15.56 -6.54 0.55
N LEU A 38 14.78 -7.55 0.92
CA LEU A 38 15.29 -8.84 1.43
C LEU A 38 15.77 -9.78 0.32
N GLY A 39 15.67 -9.39 -0.95
CA GLY A 39 16.12 -10.18 -2.10
C GLY A 39 15.17 -11.33 -2.46
N ILE A 40 13.91 -11.28 -2.02
CA ILE A 40 12.89 -12.26 -2.40
C ILE A 40 12.56 -12.12 -3.88
N GLU A 41 12.28 -13.24 -4.54
CA GLU A 41 11.90 -13.29 -5.95
C GLU A 41 10.50 -12.69 -6.22
N ASP A 42 10.35 -12.04 -7.37
CA ASP A 42 9.11 -11.34 -7.73
C ASP A 42 7.89 -12.28 -7.77
N GLY A 43 8.07 -13.52 -8.22
CA GLY A 43 6.98 -14.51 -8.28
C GLY A 43 6.41 -14.88 -6.90
N THR A 44 7.25 -14.90 -5.86
CA THR A 44 6.82 -15.13 -4.48
C THR A 44 6.15 -13.88 -3.90
N ILE A 45 6.67 -12.69 -4.22
CA ILE A 45 6.10 -11.42 -3.78
C ILE A 45 4.70 -11.22 -4.36
N ILE A 46 4.50 -11.50 -5.66
CA ILE A 46 3.19 -11.42 -6.33
C ILE A 46 2.18 -12.34 -5.65
N LYS A 47 2.56 -13.58 -5.31
CA LYS A 47 1.67 -14.52 -4.62
C LYS A 47 1.29 -14.04 -3.21
N ALA A 48 2.25 -13.48 -2.48
CA ALA A 48 2.04 -13.04 -1.10
C ALA A 48 1.22 -11.73 -1.00
N THR A 49 1.50 -10.78 -1.89
CA THR A 49 0.93 -9.43 -1.85
C THR A 49 -0.27 -9.24 -2.77
N ARG A 50 -0.46 -10.14 -3.74
CA ARG A 50 -1.44 -10.04 -4.84
C ARG A 50 -1.31 -8.77 -5.68
N LEU A 51 -0.16 -8.10 -5.63
CA LEU A 51 0.14 -6.98 -6.52
C LEU A 51 0.39 -7.48 -7.94
N SER A 52 0.15 -6.61 -8.91
CA SER A 52 0.45 -6.91 -10.30
C SER A 52 1.97 -6.96 -10.54
N PRO A 53 2.44 -7.75 -11.52
CA PRO A 53 3.85 -7.78 -11.89
C PRO A 53 4.44 -6.41 -12.21
N GLU A 54 3.66 -5.54 -12.87
CA GLU A 54 4.07 -4.19 -13.26
C GLU A 54 4.33 -3.30 -12.03
N LYS A 55 3.50 -3.44 -10.99
CA LYS A 55 3.68 -2.71 -9.73
C LYS A 55 4.95 -3.17 -9.02
N ILE A 56 5.22 -4.48 -8.95
CA ILE A 56 6.46 -5.01 -8.37
C ILE A 56 7.70 -4.51 -9.12
N LEU A 57 7.68 -4.55 -10.46
CA LEU A 57 8.76 -4.02 -11.29
C LEU A 57 9.02 -2.53 -11.02
N SER A 58 7.95 -1.75 -10.93
CA SER A 58 8.04 -0.31 -10.64
C SER A 58 8.62 -0.05 -9.25
N LEU A 59 8.21 -0.82 -8.23
CA LEU A 59 8.75 -0.71 -6.87
C LEU A 59 10.24 -1.06 -6.82
N ARG A 60 10.67 -2.09 -7.55
CA ARG A 60 12.07 -2.49 -7.64
C ARG A 60 12.92 -1.37 -8.26
N LYS A 61 12.47 -0.79 -9.38
CA LYS A 61 13.15 0.33 -10.04
C LYS A 61 13.28 1.55 -9.12
N LEU A 62 12.21 1.90 -8.40
CA LEU A 62 12.23 3.01 -7.44
C LEU A 62 13.25 2.77 -6.32
N LEU A 63 13.31 1.55 -5.78
CA LEU A 63 14.28 1.21 -4.72
C LEU A 63 15.73 1.20 -5.20
N GLU A 64 15.97 0.82 -6.46
CA GLU A 64 17.30 0.89 -7.09
C GLU A 64 17.72 2.36 -7.33
N GLU A 65 16.79 3.22 -7.73
CA GLU A 65 17.02 4.66 -7.89
C GLU A 65 17.34 5.33 -6.54
N ASP A 66 16.58 5.01 -5.49
CA ASP A 66 16.79 5.50 -4.11
C ASP A 66 18.14 5.06 -3.53
N ALA A 67 18.64 3.87 -3.92
CA ALA A 67 19.95 3.37 -3.53
C ALA A 67 21.10 4.05 -4.31
N SER A 68 20.85 4.46 -5.56
CA SER A 68 21.85 5.09 -6.43
C SER A 68 22.04 6.59 -6.18
N GLY A 69 21.05 7.27 -5.59
CA GLY A 69 21.09 8.69 -5.26
C GLY A 69 21.84 9.04 -3.97
N GLN A 70 22.43 8.05 -3.28
CA GLN A 70 23.17 8.23 -2.03
C GLN A 70 24.69 8.25 -2.19
N ASN A 71 25.22 8.42 -3.41
CA ASN A 71 26.66 8.51 -3.66
C ASN A 71 27.12 9.95 -3.94
#